data_AF-A0A9E4ILK9-F1
#
_entry.id   AF-A0A9E4ILK9-F1
#
_cell.length_a   1.000
_cell.length_b   1.000
_cell.length_c   1.000
_cell.angle_alpha   90.00
_cell.angle_beta   90.00
_cell.angle_gamma   90.00
#
_symmetry.space_group_name_H-M   'P 1'
#
loop_
_entity.id
_entity.type
_entity.pdbx_description
1 polymer ?
#
loop_
_entity_poly.entity_id
_entity_poly.type
_entity_poly.pdbx_seq_one_letter_code
_entity_poly.pdbx_strand_id
1 'polypeptide(L)' 'MEVLHYFGAAIGLGLIVIGAGLGIGRFAAAAAEGIARQPNAAAQITGAVNLPLFLLEGVAILAEVFVLLVVLLR' A
#
# COMPACT_ATOMS: atom_id res chain seq x y z
N MET A 1 15.64 7.80 -25.83
CA MET A 1 15.60 7.96 -24.36
C MET A 1 14.17 7.81 -23.84
N GLU A 2 13.17 8.51 -24.39
CA GLU A 2 11.76 8.48 -23.95
C GLU A 2 11.17 7.10 -23.59
N VAL A 3 11.39 6.08 -24.43
CA VAL A 3 10.86 4.73 -24.21
C VAL A 3 11.39 4.08 -22.92
N LEU A 4 12.63 4.38 -22.52
CA LEU A 4 13.23 3.81 -21.31
C LEU A 4 12.55 4.33 -20.04
N HIS A 5 12.02 5.57 -20.09
CA HIS A 5 11.38 6.20 -18.93
C HIS A 5 10.04 5.53 -18.65
N TYR A 6 9.23 5.31 -19.69
CA TYR A 6 7.94 4.63 -19.59
C TYR A 6 8.10 3.18 -19.15
N PHE A 7 9.12 2.49 -19.66
CA PHE A 7 9.42 1.12 -19.23
C PHE A 7 9.79 1.05 -17.75
N GLY A 8 10.69 1.93 -17.28
CA GLY A 8 11.05 2.01 -15.86
C GLY A 8 9.87 2.40 -14.97
N ALA A 9 9.02 3.33 -15.42
CA ALA A 9 7.81 3.74 -14.73
C ALA A 9 6.79 2.59 -14.59
N ALA A 10 6.57 1.82 -15.66
CA ALA A 10 5.66 0.68 -15.64
C ALA A 10 6.13 -0.42 -14.67
N ILE A 11 7.42 -0.74 -14.66
CA ILE A 11 8.00 -1.70 -13.69
C ILE A 11 7.87 -1.16 -12.27
N GLY A 12 8.25 0.10 -12.05
CA GLY A 12 8.17 0.74 -10.74
C GLY A 12 6.75 0.72 -10.19
N LEU A 13 5.77 1.08 -11.00
CA LEU A 13 4.34 1.06 -10.65
C LEU A 13 3.88 -0.35 -10.26
N GLY A 14 4.22 -1.36 -11.06
CA GLY A 14 3.88 -2.75 -10.77
C GLY A 14 4.42 -3.22 -9.41
N LEU A 15 5.67 -2.87 -9.09
CA LEU A 15 6.28 -3.21 -7.80
C LEU A 15 5.62 -2.48 -6.63
N ILE A 16 5.25 -1.21 -6.79
CA ILE A 16 4.51 -0.43 -5.78
C ILE A 16 3.18 -1.10 -5.47
N VAL A 17 2.39 -1.44 -6.50
CA VAL A 17 1.08 -2.07 -6.35
C VAL A 17 1.20 -3.43 -5.65
N ILE A 18 2.18 -4.26 -6.04
CA ILE A 18 2.43 -5.55 -5.39
C ILE A 18 2.81 -5.35 -3.91
N GLY A 19 3.73 -4.43 -3.62
CA GLY A 19 4.16 -4.14 -2.25
C GLY A 19 3.01 -3.65 -1.36
N ALA A 20 2.21 -2.70 -1.88
CA ALA A 20 1.05 -2.16 -1.17
C ALA A 20 -0.01 -3.25 -0.93
N GLY A 21 -0.36 -4.03 -1.96
CA GLY A 21 -1.34 -5.10 -1.85
C GLY A 21 -0.94 -6.17 -0.84
N LEU A 22 0.34 -6.58 -0.83
CA LEU A 22 0.86 -7.53 0.16
C LEU A 22 0.83 -6.96 1.58
N GLY A 23 1.23 -5.70 1.77
CA GLY A 23 1.24 -5.07 3.10
C GLY A 23 -0.18 -4.88 3.66
N ILE A 24 -1.09 -4.32 2.85
CA ILE A 24 -2.50 -4.11 3.21
C ILE A 24 -3.17 -5.44 3.52
N GLY A 25 -2.98 -6.44 2.66
CA GLY A 25 -3.54 -7.78 2.85
C GLY A 25 -3.09 -8.43 4.15
N ARG A 26 -1.81 -8.27 4.53
CA ARG A 26 -1.29 -8.79 5.81
C ARG A 26 -1.89 -8.07 7.01
N PHE A 27 -2.01 -6.75 6.97
CA PHE A 27 -2.65 -5.99 8.05
C PHE A 27 -4.13 -6.38 8.21
N ALA A 28 -4.87 -6.46 7.10
CA ALA A 28 -6.28 -6.85 7.10
C ALA A 28 -6.48 -8.28 7.62
N ALA A 29 -5.66 -9.24 7.17
CA ALA A 29 -5.72 -10.62 7.63
C ALA A 29 -5.41 -10.74 9.13
N ALA A 30 -4.36 -10.07 9.60
CA ALA A 30 -3.99 -10.06 11.02
C ALA A 30 -5.09 -9.43 11.90
N ALA A 31 -5.72 -8.34 11.42
CA ALA A 31 -6.85 -7.72 12.10
C ALA A 31 -8.04 -8.69 12.21
N ALA A 32 -8.43 -9.33 11.09
CA ALA A 32 -9.53 -10.28 11.05
C ALA A 32 -9.30 -11.48 11.97
N GLU A 33 -8.09 -12.03 11.96
CA GLU A 33 -7.69 -13.15 12.82
C GLU A 33 -7.68 -12.76 14.30
N GLY A 34 -7.17 -11.56 14.62
CA GLY A 34 -7.22 -11.00 15.97
C GLY A 34 -8.65 -10.83 16.48
N ILE A 35 -9.52 -10.25 15.67
CA ILE A 35 -10.95 -10.05 15.99
C ILE A 35 -11.65 -11.39 16.18
N ALA A 36 -11.37 -12.38 15.32
CA ALA A 36 -11.94 -13.72 15.45
C ALA A 36 -11.57 -14.40 16.78
N ARG A 37 -10.32 -14.19 17.26
CA ARG A 37 -9.86 -14.70 18.57
C ARG A 37 -10.41 -13.92 19.75
N GLN A 38 -10.58 -12.60 19.62
CA GLN A 38 -11.05 -11.72 20.68
C GLN A 38 -12.12 -10.74 20.19
N PRO A 39 -13.38 -11.19 20.02
CA PRO A 39 -14.46 -10.35 19.48
C PRO A 39 -14.72 -9.10 20.33
N ASN A 40 -14.60 -9.23 21.66
CA ASN A 40 -14.81 -8.12 22.60
C ASN A 40 -13.78 -6.99 22.45
N ALA A 41 -12.62 -7.27 21.83
CA ALA A 41 -11.54 -6.29 21.62
C ALA A 41 -11.54 -5.70 20.19
N ALA A 42 -12.57 -5.96 19.39
CA ALA A 42 -12.57 -5.62 17.96
C ALA A 42 -12.25 -4.14 17.67
N ALA A 43 -12.83 -3.22 18.45
CA ALA A 43 -12.57 -1.79 18.29
C ALA A 43 -11.09 -1.42 18.59
N GLN A 44 -10.48 -2.06 19.58
CA GLN A 44 -9.07 -1.82 19.91
C GLN A 44 -8.14 -2.40 18.85
N ILE A 45 -8.44 -3.59 18.32
CA ILE A 45 -7.65 -4.23 17.26
C ILE A 45 -7.71 -3.40 15.98
N THR A 46 -8.91 -3.00 15.55
CA THR A 46 -9.07 -2.11 14.39
C THR A 46 -8.33 -0.79 14.59
N GLY A 47 -8.45 -0.17 15.77
CA GLY A 47 -7.72 1.06 16.10
C GLY A 47 -6.20 0.90 16.00
N ALA A 48 -5.66 -0.24 16.46
CA ALA A 48 -4.22 -0.53 16.41
C ALA A 48 -3.71 -0.76 14.98
N VAL A 49 -4.55 -1.29 14.09
CA VAL A 49 -4.18 -1.60 12.69
C VAL A 49 -4.35 -0.40 11.76
N ASN A 50 -5.29 0.50 12.04
CA ASN A 50 -5.59 1.65 11.18
C ASN A 50 -4.39 2.56 10.92
N LEU A 51 -3.63 2.94 11.96
CA LEU A 51 -2.49 3.85 11.77
C LEU A 51 -1.41 3.23 10.85
N PRO A 52 -0.91 2.00 11.09
CA PRO A 52 -0.01 1.34 10.16
C PRO A 52 -0.57 1.21 8.74
N LEU A 53 -1.86 0.89 8.60
CA LEU A 53 -2.52 0.75 7.30
C LEU A 53 -2.53 2.07 6.52
N PHE A 54 -2.90 3.18 7.17
CA PHE A 54 -2.88 4.51 6.57
C PHE A 54 -1.47 4.97 6.20
N LEU A 55 -0.47 4.66 7.02
CA LEU A 55 0.92 4.99 6.71
C LEU A 55 1.41 4.21 5.47
N LEU A 56 1.06 2.93 5.36
CA LEU A 56 1.39 2.12 4.20
C LEU A 56 0.70 2.64 2.92
N GLU A 57 -0.60 2.93 3.01
CA GLU A 57 -1.38 3.48 1.91
C GLU A 57 -0.83 4.84 1.46
N GLY A 58 -0.50 5.72 2.41
CA GLY A 58 0.11 7.02 2.13
C GLY A 58 1.45 6.91 1.39
N VAL A 59 2.30 5.96 1.77
CA VAL A 59 3.56 5.71 1.04
C VAL A 59 3.31 5.19 -0.38
N ALA A 60 2.32 4.30 -0.56
CA ALA A 60 1.95 3.78 -1.88
C ALA A 60 1.43 4.90 -2.79
N ILE A 61 0.51 5.73 -2.32
CA ILE A 61 -0.04 6.88 -3.07
C ILE A 61 1.08 7.85 -3.46
N LEU A 62 1.97 8.20 -2.52
CA LEU A 62 3.10 9.08 -2.83
C LEU A 62 3.97 8.48 -3.95
N ALA A 63 4.28 7.19 -3.86
CA ALA A 63 5.07 6.51 -4.88
C ALA A 63 4.38 6.51 -6.27
N GLU A 64 3.07 6.26 -6.33
CA GLU A 64 2.29 6.36 -7.56
C GLU A 64 2.29 7.78 -8.15
N VAL A 65 2.16 8.81 -7.30
CA VAL A 65 2.26 10.21 -7.71
C VAL A 65 3.63 10.50 -8.31
N PHE A 66 4.73 10.05 -7.70
CA PHE A 66 6.07 10.22 -8.26
C PHE A 66 6.23 9.50 -9.60
N VAL A 67 5.68 8.30 -9.76
CA VAL A 67 5.69 7.60 -11.06
C VAL A 67 4.91 8.39 -12.10
N LEU A 68 3.73 8.92 -11.77
CA LEU A 68 2.95 9.74 -12.70
C LEU A 68 3.68 11.03 -13.09
N LEU A 69 4.33 11.72 -12.14
CA LEU A 69 5.15 12.90 -12.45
C LEU A 69 6.31 12.53 -13.39
N VAL A 70 6.93 11.36 -13.18
CA VAL A 70 7.98 10.81 -14.05
C VAL A 70 7.45 10.39 -15.43
N VAL A 71 6.14 10.23 -15.63
CA VAL A 71 5.55 9.97 -16.95
C VAL A 71 5.13 11.27 -17.63
N LEU A 72 4.59 12.23 -16.86
CA LEU A 72 3.99 13.47 -17.38
C LEU A 72 4.99 14.62 -17.60
N LEU A 73 6.08 14.67 -16.82
CA LEU A 73 7.07 15.75 -16.86
C LEU A 73 8.33 15.37 -17.67
N ARG A 74 8.27 14.32 -18.48
CA ARG A 74 9.38 13.88 -19.34
C ARG A 74 9.35 14.54 -20.69
#